data_AF-A0A132B204-F1
#
_entry.id   AF-A0A132B204-F1
#
_cell.length_a   1.000
_cell.length_b   1.000
_cell.length_c   1.000
_cell.angle_alpha   90.00
_cell.angle_beta   90.00
_cell.angle_gamma   90.00
#
_symmetry.space_group_name_H-M   'P 1'
#
loop_
_entity.id
_entity.type
_entity.pdbx_description
1 polymer ?
#
loop_
_entity_poly.entity_id
_entity_poly.type
_entity_poly.pdbx_seq_one_letter_code
_entity_poly.pdbx_strand_id
1 'polypeptide(L)'
;MQLTSILTLAILALGISAHPSMESRNSAPSCSGERVWNDADKQCECTPDKSWDQGKQKCCHPPMPQPQCPQGQNPYCSKSQNQWCPYDKNNDYCEDNGYNSAWCCVKGQEPPKMGQMYPPNPPVCKDKQKYCPDQKQCVCPKPMYWKDQDQKCHYPAKPKPSCPVLQQPYCGKGKDHWCAYDANNQDCEDDGTCHTWCSSPLTVQGMVNSIFDLL
;
A
#
# COMPACT_ATOMS: atom_id res chain seq x y z
N MET A 1 -58.55 -53.37 1.49
CA MET A 1 -58.97 -52.90 0.14
C MET A 1 -58.67 -51.42 0.05
N GLN A 2 -58.23 -50.93 -1.12
CA GLN A 2 -58.06 -49.52 -1.54
C GLN A 2 -57.14 -48.62 -0.67
N LEU A 3 -56.04 -47.98 -1.11
CA LEU A 3 -55.63 -47.22 -2.33
C LEU A 3 -55.88 -45.70 -2.28
N THR A 4 -54.99 -44.98 -2.97
CA THR A 4 -54.90 -43.51 -3.22
C THR A 4 -54.30 -42.65 -2.09
N SER A 5 -53.43 -41.66 -2.35
CA SER A 5 -52.70 -41.36 -3.61
C SER A 5 -51.36 -40.65 -3.36
N ILE A 6 -50.45 -40.79 -4.32
CA ILE A 6 -49.10 -40.21 -4.35
C ILE A 6 -49.16 -38.79 -4.93
N LEU A 7 -48.32 -37.86 -4.44
CA LEU A 7 -47.79 -36.81 -5.30
C LEU A 7 -46.32 -36.48 -4.95
N THR A 8 -45.40 -37.15 -5.63
CA THR A 8 -43.99 -36.76 -5.74
C THR A 8 -43.84 -35.68 -6.80
N LEU A 9 -43.12 -34.60 -6.49
CA LEU A 9 -42.48 -33.75 -7.50
C LEU A 9 -41.01 -33.54 -7.11
N ALA A 10 -40.13 -34.26 -7.80
CA ALA A 10 -38.71 -33.95 -7.86
C ALA A 10 -38.46 -33.17 -9.15
N ILE A 11 -37.75 -32.04 -9.08
CA ILE A 11 -37.15 -31.39 -10.24
C ILE A 11 -35.71 -31.00 -9.87
N LEU A 12 -34.75 -31.50 -10.65
CA LEU A 12 -33.36 -31.09 -10.60
C LEU A 12 -33.19 -29.71 -11.26
N ALA A 13 -32.29 -28.88 -10.74
CA ALA A 13 -31.63 -27.84 -11.54
C ALA A 13 -30.18 -27.63 -11.06
N LEU A 14 -29.27 -28.02 -11.96
CA LEU A 14 -27.82 -27.89 -11.92
C LEU A 14 -27.36 -26.44 -11.64
N GLY A 15 -26.23 -26.25 -10.96
CA GLY A 15 -25.67 -24.90 -10.79
C GLY A 15 -24.39 -24.75 -9.95
N ILE A 16 -23.27 -25.28 -10.45
CA ILE A 16 -21.88 -24.89 -10.08
C ILE A 16 -21.49 -25.04 -8.58
N SER A 17 -20.78 -26.12 -8.28
CA SER A 17 -19.90 -26.22 -7.10
C SER A 17 -18.58 -25.47 -7.34
N ALA A 18 -18.07 -24.80 -6.29
CA ALA A 18 -16.88 -23.93 -6.27
C ALA A 18 -17.05 -22.60 -7.06
N HIS A 19 -16.50 -21.47 -6.61
CA HIS A 19 -15.45 -21.26 -5.60
C HIS A 19 -15.90 -20.32 -4.46
N PRO A 20 -15.51 -20.56 -3.20
CA PRO A 20 -15.41 -19.48 -2.23
C PRO A 20 -14.21 -18.62 -2.61
N SER A 21 -14.43 -17.50 -3.31
CA SER A 21 -13.40 -16.48 -3.47
C SER A 21 -13.28 -15.67 -2.18
N MET A 22 -12.85 -16.33 -1.11
CA MET A 22 -12.30 -15.65 0.06
C MET A 22 -10.93 -15.10 -0.34
N GLU A 23 -10.93 -13.98 -1.07
CA GLU A 23 -9.82 -13.04 -0.99
C GLU A 23 -9.90 -12.38 0.38
N SER A 24 -9.47 -13.15 1.39
CA SER A 24 -9.08 -12.63 2.68
C SER A 24 -8.06 -11.54 2.42
N ARG A 25 -8.47 -10.28 2.60
CA ARG A 25 -7.54 -9.15 2.74
C ARG A 25 -6.87 -9.25 4.10
N ASN A 26 -6.07 -10.31 4.28
CA ASN A 26 -4.97 -10.30 5.21
C ASN A 26 -4.11 -9.09 4.84
N SER A 27 -4.32 -8.00 5.56
CA SER A 27 -3.43 -6.85 5.48
C SER A 27 -2.09 -7.35 5.97
N ALA A 28 -1.15 -7.55 5.04
CA ALA A 28 0.16 -8.09 5.32
C ALA A 28 0.77 -7.36 6.54
N PRO A 29 1.21 -8.08 7.59
CA PRO A 29 1.79 -7.49 8.79
C PRO A 29 2.81 -6.40 8.48
N SER A 30 2.74 -5.30 9.23
CA SER A 30 3.62 -4.15 9.02
C SER A 30 5.07 -4.51 9.38
N CYS A 31 5.87 -4.75 8.34
CA CYS A 31 7.28 -5.10 8.48
C CYS A 31 8.16 -3.86 8.63
N SER A 32 9.00 -3.83 9.67
CA SER A 32 9.92 -2.72 9.92
C SER A 32 11.27 -2.89 9.21
N GLY A 33 11.95 -1.78 8.93
CA GLY A 33 13.32 -1.77 8.38
C GLY A 33 13.41 -2.25 6.94
N GLU A 34 12.52 -1.77 6.06
CA GLU A 34 12.45 -2.15 4.63
C GLU A 34 12.19 -3.64 4.33
N ARG A 35 11.84 -4.43 5.34
CA ARG A 35 11.38 -5.81 5.15
C ARG A 35 10.01 -5.84 4.48
N VAL A 36 9.77 -6.86 3.68
CA VAL A 36 8.48 -7.21 3.07
C VAL A 36 7.91 -8.43 3.77
N TRP A 37 6.58 -8.54 3.77
CA TRP A 37 5.92 -9.75 4.29
C TRP A 37 6.02 -10.88 3.26
N ASN A 38 6.66 -11.99 3.63
CA ASN A 38 6.63 -13.22 2.85
C ASN A 38 5.41 -14.04 3.30
N ASP A 39 4.43 -14.19 2.41
CA ASP A 39 3.20 -14.93 2.68
C ASP A 39 3.34 -16.46 2.55
N ALA A 40 4.43 -16.97 1.98
CA ALA A 40 4.71 -18.41 1.98
C ALA A 40 5.26 -18.86 3.35
N ASP A 41 6.25 -18.13 3.86
CA ASP A 41 6.96 -18.45 5.10
C ASP A 41 6.37 -17.75 6.35
N LYS A 42 5.35 -16.90 6.16
CA LYS A 42 4.62 -16.15 7.19
C LYS A 42 5.52 -15.32 8.12
N GLN A 43 6.50 -14.62 7.53
CA GLN A 43 7.45 -13.79 8.25
C GLN A 43 7.89 -12.55 7.46
N CYS A 44 8.45 -11.56 8.16
CA CYS A 44 9.02 -10.36 7.55
C CYS A 44 10.47 -10.61 7.11
N GLU A 45 10.74 -10.51 5.81
CA GLU A 45 12.03 -10.82 5.18
C GLU A 45 12.54 -9.65 4.36
N CYS A 46 13.84 -9.65 4.03
CA CYS A 46 14.36 -8.75 3.01
C CYS A 46 13.98 -9.26 1.61
N THR A 47 13.88 -8.37 0.63
CA THR A 47 13.80 -8.77 -0.77
C THR A 47 15.05 -9.56 -1.17
N PRO A 48 15.01 -10.48 -2.17
CA PRO A 48 16.11 -11.42 -2.45
C PRO A 48 17.46 -10.77 -2.82
N ASP A 49 17.45 -9.49 -3.19
CA ASP A 49 18.59 -8.63 -3.52
C ASP A 49 19.17 -7.87 -2.30
N LYS A 50 18.57 -8.04 -1.11
CA LYS A 50 18.95 -7.37 0.14
C LYS A 50 19.17 -8.38 1.28
N SER A 51 19.99 -7.99 2.25
CA SER A 51 20.22 -8.71 3.51
C SER A 51 19.93 -7.81 4.71
N TRP A 52 19.53 -8.40 5.84
CA TRP A 52 19.28 -7.64 7.07
C TRP A 52 20.59 -7.18 7.73
N ASP A 53 20.81 -5.87 7.78
CA ASP A 53 21.90 -5.25 8.53
C ASP A 53 21.47 -5.02 9.98
N GLN A 54 22.04 -5.80 10.91
CA GLN A 54 21.74 -5.71 12.34
C GLN A 54 22.24 -4.39 12.97
N GLY A 55 23.29 -3.76 12.42
CA GLY A 55 23.80 -2.48 12.90
C GLY A 55 22.91 -1.31 12.50
N LYS A 56 22.32 -1.37 11.30
CA LYS A 56 21.41 -0.33 10.76
C LYS A 56 19.93 -0.59 11.02
N GLN A 57 19.56 -1.79 11.45
CA GLN A 57 18.18 -2.25 11.66
C GLN A 57 17.30 -2.09 10.40
N LYS A 58 17.87 -2.39 9.22
CA LYS A 58 17.16 -2.37 7.93
C LYS A 58 17.72 -3.40 6.95
N CYS A 59 16.97 -3.68 5.89
CA CYS A 59 17.47 -4.39 4.71
C CYS A 59 18.40 -3.50 3.88
N CYS A 60 19.61 -3.99 3.59
CA CYS A 60 20.63 -3.34 2.76
C CYS A 60 20.97 -4.19 1.55
N HIS A 61 21.32 -3.56 0.44
CA HIS A 61 22.02 -4.28 -0.64
C HIS A 61 23.46 -4.61 -0.21
N PRO A 62 24.12 -5.61 -0.82
CA PRO A 62 25.57 -5.79 -0.67
C PRO A 62 26.32 -4.51 -1.08
N PRO A 63 27.51 -4.21 -0.54
CA PRO A 63 28.28 -3.05 -0.98
C PRO A 63 28.86 -3.27 -2.38
N MET A 64 28.86 -2.22 -3.20
CA MET A 64 29.58 -2.17 -4.48
C MET A 64 31.07 -2.48 -4.25
N PRO A 65 31.76 -3.15 -5.17
CA PRO A 65 33.21 -3.36 -5.07
C PRO A 65 33.98 -2.04 -4.93
N GLN A 66 34.99 -2.01 -4.06
CA GLN A 66 35.87 -0.85 -3.94
C GLN A 66 36.64 -0.63 -5.25
N PRO A 67 36.55 0.55 -5.89
CA PRO A 67 37.21 0.79 -7.16
C PRO A 67 38.72 0.90 -6.96
N GLN A 68 39.49 0.32 -7.90
CA GLN A 68 40.94 0.41 -7.91
C GLN A 68 41.37 1.75 -8.50
N CYS A 69 41.72 2.70 -7.63
CA CYS A 69 41.99 4.07 -8.05
C CYS A 69 43.43 4.29 -8.52
N PRO A 70 43.64 5.08 -9.60
CA PRO A 70 44.95 5.54 -10.01
C PRO A 70 45.69 6.31 -8.90
N GLN A 71 47.03 6.34 -8.98
CA GLN A 71 47.86 7.04 -8.01
C GLN A 71 47.46 8.52 -7.87
N GLY A 72 47.23 8.96 -6.62
CA GLY A 72 46.75 10.31 -6.31
C GLY A 72 45.23 10.46 -6.26
N GLN A 73 44.47 9.40 -6.56
CA GLN A 73 43.02 9.36 -6.42
C GLN A 73 42.58 8.46 -5.25
N ASN A 74 41.48 8.82 -4.59
CA ASN A 74 40.83 8.00 -3.57
C ASN A 74 39.49 7.44 -4.10
N PRO A 75 39.02 6.31 -3.56
CA PRO A 75 37.70 5.77 -3.88
C PRO A 75 36.59 6.53 -3.15
N TYR A 76 35.50 6.80 -3.86
CA TYR A 76 34.28 7.43 -3.36
C TYR A 76 33.07 6.60 -3.79
N CYS A 77 31.98 6.73 -3.03
CA CYS A 77 30.66 6.24 -3.41
C CYS A 77 29.69 7.40 -3.50
N SER A 78 28.67 7.28 -4.34
CA SER A 78 27.64 8.30 -4.47
C SER A 78 26.26 7.73 -4.78
N LYS A 79 25.23 8.25 -4.09
CA LYS A 79 23.82 8.07 -4.48
C LYS A 79 23.41 9.00 -5.63
N SER A 80 24.12 10.11 -5.78
CA SER A 80 23.97 11.07 -6.87
C SER A 80 25.22 11.94 -6.95
N GLN A 81 25.39 12.72 -8.03
CA GLN A 81 26.53 13.63 -8.22
C GLN A 81 26.77 14.58 -7.02
N ASN A 82 25.74 14.86 -6.23
CA ASN A 82 25.77 15.78 -5.07
C ASN A 82 25.76 15.07 -3.70
N GLN A 83 25.53 13.75 -3.68
CA GLN A 83 25.52 12.93 -2.47
C GLN A 83 26.58 11.86 -2.61
N TRP A 84 27.80 12.24 -2.24
CA TRP A 84 28.97 11.38 -2.23
C TRP A 84 29.60 11.31 -0.83
N CYS A 85 30.30 10.21 -0.58
CA CYS A 85 31.17 10.01 0.58
C CYS A 85 32.46 9.32 0.13
N PRO A 86 33.57 9.41 0.89
CA PRO A 86 34.68 8.47 0.75
C PRO A 86 34.15 7.04 0.82
N TYR A 87 34.76 6.12 0.07
CA TYR A 87 34.29 4.73 0.03
C TYR A 87 34.36 4.11 1.43
N ASP A 88 33.21 3.66 1.92
CA ASP A 88 33.04 2.88 3.14
C ASP A 88 31.94 1.85 2.88
N LYS A 89 32.31 0.57 2.91
CA LYS A 89 31.40 -0.57 2.70
C LYS A 89 30.18 -0.56 3.64
N ASN A 90 30.25 0.13 4.76
CA ASN A 90 29.14 0.23 5.73
C ASN A 90 28.22 1.41 5.42
N ASN A 91 28.59 2.33 4.52
CA ASN A 91 27.79 3.49 4.19
C ASN A 91 26.72 3.14 3.14
N ASP A 92 25.48 3.58 3.36
CA ASP A 92 24.35 3.41 2.44
C ASP A 92 24.60 3.95 1.00
N TYR A 93 25.59 4.83 0.84
CA TYR A 93 25.96 5.40 -0.45
C TYR A 93 26.81 4.42 -1.28
N CYS A 94 27.42 3.43 -0.62
CA CYS A 94 28.20 2.35 -1.22
C CYS A 94 27.38 1.08 -1.48
N GLU A 95 26.09 1.05 -1.16
CA GLU A 95 25.21 -0.10 -1.44
C GLU A 95 25.05 -0.32 -2.97
N ASP A 96 25.14 -1.56 -3.44
CA ASP A 96 24.97 -1.96 -4.84
C ASP A 96 23.48 -2.19 -5.16
N ASN A 97 22.78 -1.08 -5.31
CA ASN A 97 21.33 -1.02 -5.55
C ASN A 97 20.97 -0.69 -7.02
N GLY A 98 21.96 -0.67 -7.93
CA GLY A 98 21.79 -0.27 -9.33
C GLY A 98 21.60 1.24 -9.59
N TYR A 99 21.50 2.08 -8.55
CA TYR A 99 21.36 3.54 -8.65
C TYR A 99 22.55 4.31 -8.10
N ASN A 100 23.22 3.76 -7.09
CA ASN A 100 24.46 4.27 -6.56
C ASN A 100 25.61 4.03 -7.55
N SER A 101 26.77 4.65 -7.31
CA SER A 101 27.97 4.44 -8.12
C SER A 101 29.23 4.58 -7.27
N ALA A 102 30.24 3.75 -7.54
CA ALA A 102 31.57 3.86 -6.95
C ALA A 102 32.57 4.35 -8.02
N TRP A 103 33.41 5.32 -7.66
CA TRP A 103 34.31 6.02 -8.59
C TRP A 103 35.57 6.52 -7.88
N CYS A 104 36.54 7.00 -8.65
CA CYS A 104 37.82 7.48 -8.16
C CYS A 104 37.95 8.98 -8.40
N CYS A 105 38.53 9.70 -7.44
CA CYS A 105 38.71 11.15 -7.53
C CYS A 105 39.96 11.64 -6.81
N VAL A 106 40.58 12.71 -7.34
CA VAL A 106 41.65 13.43 -6.64
C VAL A 106 41.04 14.18 -5.46
N LYS A 107 41.63 14.03 -4.27
CA LYS A 107 41.19 14.75 -3.07
C LYS A 107 41.21 16.26 -3.29
N GLY A 108 40.10 16.95 -3.03
CA GLY A 108 39.92 18.38 -3.30
C GLY A 108 39.43 18.72 -4.72
N GLN A 109 39.20 17.73 -5.58
CA GLN A 109 38.54 17.88 -6.89
C GLN A 109 37.17 17.19 -6.94
N GLU A 110 36.61 16.81 -5.79
CA GLU A 110 35.28 16.24 -5.71
C GLU A 110 34.23 17.25 -6.21
N PRO A 111 33.11 16.80 -6.81
CA PRO A 111 32.06 17.71 -7.30
C PRO A 111 31.62 18.68 -6.19
N PRO A 112 31.68 20.00 -6.41
CA PRO A 112 31.14 20.98 -5.47
C PRO A 112 29.67 20.68 -5.20
N LYS A 113 29.18 21.02 -4.00
CA LYS A 113 27.74 20.97 -3.67
C LYS A 113 26.97 22.02 -4.48
N MET A 114 26.81 21.81 -5.77
CA MET A 114 26.06 22.70 -6.66
C MET A 114 24.57 22.47 -6.46
N GLY A 115 23.90 23.47 -5.89
CA GLY A 115 22.45 23.47 -5.78
C GLY A 115 21.81 23.71 -7.14
N GLN A 116 20.81 22.87 -7.49
CA GLN A 116 20.01 22.89 -8.73
C GLN A 116 20.82 22.43 -9.97
N MET A 117 20.45 21.39 -10.74
CA MET A 117 19.29 20.46 -10.78
C MET A 117 19.80 19.02 -11.07
N TYR A 118 19.04 17.95 -11.31
CA TYR A 118 17.60 17.65 -11.45
C TYR A 118 17.37 16.17 -11.01
N PRO A 119 16.24 15.77 -10.40
CA PRO A 119 15.16 16.59 -9.85
C PRO A 119 15.54 17.15 -8.46
N PRO A 120 14.78 18.13 -7.92
CA PRO A 120 14.81 18.37 -6.48
C PRO A 120 14.48 17.08 -5.72
N ASN A 121 14.87 17.00 -4.44
CA ASN A 121 14.19 16.09 -3.51
C ASN A 121 12.68 16.28 -3.74
N PRO A 122 11.91 15.21 -4.02
CA PRO A 122 10.49 15.37 -4.31
C PRO A 122 9.86 16.18 -3.17
N PRO A 123 9.10 17.26 -3.47
CA PRO A 123 8.51 18.10 -2.44
C PRO A 123 7.75 17.22 -1.46
N VAL A 124 7.80 17.56 -0.17
CA VAL A 124 7.08 16.82 0.87
C VAL A 124 5.59 16.91 0.56
N CYS A 125 5.06 15.83 0.00
CA CYS A 125 3.68 15.74 -0.42
C CYS A 125 2.77 15.68 0.82
N LYS A 126 1.60 16.31 0.73
CA LYS A 126 0.64 16.35 1.85
C LYS A 126 -0.12 15.04 1.93
N ASP A 127 -0.46 14.62 3.15
CA ASP A 127 -1.31 13.43 3.39
C ASP A 127 -0.76 12.19 2.64
N LYS A 128 -1.58 11.48 1.87
CA LYS A 128 -1.22 10.25 1.13
C LYS A 128 -0.75 10.53 -0.30
N GLN A 129 -0.55 11.80 -0.68
CA GLN A 129 -0.06 12.16 -2.01
C GLN A 129 1.35 11.59 -2.26
N LYS A 130 1.65 11.22 -3.51
CA LYS A 130 2.98 10.83 -3.97
C LYS A 130 3.43 11.78 -5.08
N TYR A 131 4.74 12.06 -5.14
CA TYR A 131 5.28 12.87 -6.23
C TYR A 131 5.24 12.08 -7.54
N CYS A 132 4.61 12.63 -8.56
CA CYS A 132 4.62 12.11 -9.93
C CYS A 132 5.71 12.86 -10.72
N PRO A 133 6.82 12.21 -11.10
CA PRO A 133 7.91 12.88 -11.82
C PRO A 133 7.46 13.44 -13.17
N ASP A 134 6.60 12.72 -13.89
CA ASP A 134 6.13 13.09 -15.23
C ASP A 134 5.29 14.38 -15.21
N GLN A 135 4.46 14.55 -14.17
CA GLN A 135 3.63 15.74 -13.96
C GLN A 135 4.33 16.80 -13.09
N LYS A 136 5.51 16.49 -12.55
CA LYS A 136 6.32 17.33 -11.65
C LYS A 136 5.59 17.85 -10.41
N GLN A 137 4.56 17.13 -9.94
CA GLN A 137 3.68 17.55 -8.85
C GLN A 137 3.31 16.38 -7.92
N CYS A 138 2.88 16.70 -6.70
CA CYS A 138 2.29 15.73 -5.77
C CYS A 138 0.85 15.41 -6.21
N VAL A 139 0.53 14.12 -6.37
CA VAL A 139 -0.80 13.65 -6.78
C VAL A 139 -1.28 12.55 -5.83
N CYS A 140 -2.59 12.43 -5.64
CA CYS A 140 -3.14 11.27 -4.95
C CYS A 140 -2.94 10.00 -5.79
N PRO A 141 -2.44 8.89 -5.22
CA PRO A 141 -2.33 7.62 -5.93
C PRO A 141 -3.71 7.12 -6.34
N LYS A 142 -3.89 6.68 -7.59
CA LYS A 142 -5.16 6.08 -8.03
C LYS A 142 -5.52 4.86 -7.15
N PRO A 143 -6.80 4.65 -6.80
CA PRO A 143 -7.99 5.36 -7.29
C PRO A 143 -8.33 6.66 -6.53
N MET A 144 -7.50 7.10 -5.59
CA MET A 144 -7.78 8.26 -4.73
C MET A 144 -7.76 9.58 -5.51
N TYR A 145 -8.51 10.57 -5.01
CA TYR A 145 -8.54 11.95 -5.51
C TYR A 145 -8.23 12.94 -4.39
N TRP A 146 -7.71 14.12 -4.77
CA TRP A 146 -7.45 15.19 -3.82
C TRP A 146 -8.71 16.02 -3.58
N LYS A 147 -8.97 16.37 -2.32
CA LYS A 147 -10.08 17.22 -1.92
C LYS A 147 -9.55 18.46 -1.22
N ASP A 148 -9.76 19.62 -1.84
CA ASP A 148 -9.16 20.88 -1.36
C ASP A 148 -9.75 21.37 -0.03
N GLN A 149 -10.97 20.96 0.29
CA GLN A 149 -11.74 21.39 1.47
C GLN A 149 -11.10 20.95 2.80
N ASP A 150 -10.55 19.74 2.84
CA ASP A 150 -9.92 19.10 3.99
C ASP A 150 -8.42 18.81 3.77
N GLN A 151 -7.90 19.12 2.57
CA GLN A 151 -6.49 18.98 2.17
C GLN A 151 -5.96 17.54 2.33
N LYS A 152 -6.77 16.56 1.88
CA LYS A 152 -6.46 15.12 1.97
C LYS A 152 -6.74 14.39 0.66
N CYS A 153 -6.17 13.19 0.55
CA CYS A 153 -6.53 12.23 -0.47
C CYS A 153 -7.66 11.32 0.03
N HIS A 154 -8.78 11.31 -0.70
CA HIS A 154 -9.96 10.50 -0.43
C HIS A 154 -10.08 9.37 -1.46
N TYR A 155 -10.58 8.22 -1.05
CA TYR A 155 -11.03 7.20 -2.00
C TYR A 155 -12.41 7.60 -2.58
N PRO A 156 -12.78 7.14 -3.78
CA PRO A 156 -14.17 7.21 -4.22
C PRO A 156 -15.08 6.52 -3.21
N ALA A 157 -16.30 7.02 -3.02
CA ALA A 157 -17.30 6.32 -2.21
C ALA A 157 -17.60 4.93 -2.81
N LYS A 158 -17.72 3.94 -1.93
CA LYS A 158 -18.12 2.58 -2.31
C LYS A 158 -19.50 2.62 -2.96
N PRO A 159 -19.80 1.84 -4.02
CA PRO A 159 -21.05 1.95 -4.74
C PRO A 159 -22.30 1.86 -3.84
N LYS A 160 -23.23 2.81 -4.01
CA LYS A 160 -24.51 2.84 -3.29
C LYS A 160 -25.27 1.52 -3.50
N PRO A 161 -25.65 0.79 -2.45
CA PRO A 161 -26.37 -0.47 -2.61
C PRO A 161 -27.80 -0.19 -3.07
N SER A 162 -28.32 -1.06 -3.95
CA SER A 162 -29.72 -1.03 -4.38
C SER A 162 -30.58 -1.70 -3.30
N CYS A 163 -31.42 -0.92 -2.61
CA CYS A 163 -32.16 -1.39 -1.44
C CYS A 163 -33.61 -1.76 -1.76
N PRO A 164 -34.15 -2.81 -1.11
CA PRO A 164 -35.58 -3.12 -1.13
C PRO A 164 -36.44 -1.94 -0.66
N VAL A 165 -37.71 -1.95 -1.07
CA VAL A 165 -38.72 -1.00 -0.57
C VAL A 165 -38.77 -1.06 0.96
N LEU A 166 -38.88 0.11 1.61
CA LEU A 166 -38.81 0.33 3.07
C LEU A 166 -37.41 0.19 3.70
N GLN A 167 -36.36 -0.15 2.95
CA GLN A 167 -34.98 -0.11 3.45
C GLN A 167 -34.22 1.12 2.96
N GLN A 168 -33.23 1.54 3.74
CA GLN A 168 -32.32 2.62 3.41
C GLN A 168 -30.89 2.07 3.25
N PRO A 169 -30.07 2.67 2.37
CA PRO A 169 -28.67 2.33 2.21
C PRO A 169 -27.84 2.92 3.34
N TYR A 170 -26.91 2.13 3.86
CA TYR A 170 -25.94 2.50 4.89
C TYR A 170 -24.52 2.14 4.43
N CYS A 171 -23.55 2.80 5.04
CA CYS A 171 -22.13 2.48 4.89
C CYS A 171 -21.42 2.54 6.23
N GLY A 172 -20.24 1.92 6.33
CA GLY A 172 -19.41 2.03 7.53
C GLY A 172 -18.17 1.13 7.50
N LYS A 173 -17.24 1.43 8.40
CA LYS A 173 -15.94 0.78 8.58
C LYS A 173 -15.80 0.06 9.92
N GLY A 174 -16.77 0.22 10.82
CA GLY A 174 -16.82 -0.47 12.10
C GLY A 174 -18.08 -0.15 12.89
N LYS A 175 -18.23 -0.76 14.08
CA LYS A 175 -19.43 -0.64 14.94
C LYS A 175 -19.75 0.81 15.36
N ASP A 176 -18.73 1.62 15.53
CA ASP A 176 -18.82 3.04 15.93
C ASP A 176 -18.58 4.01 14.75
N HIS A 177 -18.32 3.47 13.55
CA HIS A 177 -17.96 4.21 12.34
C HIS A 177 -18.87 3.79 11.18
N TRP A 178 -20.12 4.26 11.22
CA TRP A 178 -21.12 4.02 10.18
C TRP A 178 -22.12 5.17 10.10
N CYS A 179 -22.74 5.33 8.93
CA CYS A 179 -23.78 6.32 8.71
C CYS A 179 -24.80 5.85 7.66
N ALA A 180 -25.91 6.58 7.54
CA ALA A 180 -26.73 6.51 6.34
C ALA A 180 -25.87 6.86 5.12
N TYR A 181 -26.04 6.17 4.00
CA TYR A 181 -25.14 6.28 2.86
C TYR A 181 -25.09 7.73 2.32
N ASP A 182 -23.89 8.32 2.35
CA ASP A 182 -23.53 9.59 1.73
C ASP A 182 -22.21 9.43 0.99
N ALA A 183 -22.21 9.69 -0.32
CA ALA A 183 -21.02 9.58 -1.16
C ALA A 183 -19.92 10.60 -0.81
N ASN A 184 -20.19 11.57 0.08
CA ASN A 184 -19.24 12.56 0.56
C ASN A 184 -18.67 12.25 1.95
N ASN A 185 -19.20 11.23 2.65
CA ASN A 185 -18.76 10.87 3.99
C ASN A 185 -17.56 9.90 3.93
N GLN A 186 -16.54 10.18 4.75
CA GLN A 186 -15.33 9.36 4.87
C GLN A 186 -15.62 7.91 5.31
N ASP A 187 -16.70 7.65 6.05
CA ASP A 187 -17.10 6.29 6.43
C ASP A 187 -17.64 5.46 5.23
N CYS A 188 -18.04 6.12 4.13
CA CYS A 188 -18.46 5.47 2.88
C CYS A 188 -17.33 5.22 1.87
N GLU A 189 -16.10 5.69 2.12
CA GLU A 189 -14.97 5.58 1.18
C GLU A 189 -14.52 4.15 0.92
N ASP A 190 -14.32 3.79 -0.36
CA ASP A 190 -13.80 2.47 -0.79
C ASP A 190 -12.27 2.35 -0.63
N ASP A 191 -11.80 2.56 0.59
CA ASP A 191 -10.41 2.31 1.01
C ASP A 191 -10.12 0.81 1.27
N GLY A 192 -11.13 -0.04 1.06
CA GLY A 192 -11.07 -1.47 1.33
C GLY A 192 -11.55 -1.90 2.72
N THR A 193 -11.89 -0.97 3.61
CA THR A 193 -12.46 -1.25 4.94
C THR A 193 -13.96 -0.90 5.03
N CYS A 194 -14.48 -0.11 4.10
CA CYS A 194 -15.90 0.22 4.04
C CYS A 194 -16.76 -0.97 3.60
N HIS A 195 -17.86 -1.21 4.30
CA HIS A 195 -18.96 -2.07 3.94
C HIS A 195 -20.19 -1.22 3.63
N THR A 196 -21.02 -1.67 2.69
CA THR A 196 -22.29 -1.03 2.33
C THR A 196 -23.40 -2.06 2.39
N TRP A 197 -24.52 -1.70 3.02
CA TRP A 197 -25.66 -2.60 3.22
C TRP A 197 -26.99 -1.84 3.16
N CYS A 198 -28.09 -2.58 3.20
CA CYS A 198 -29.44 -2.04 3.30
C CYS A 198 -30.05 -2.47 4.63
N SER A 199 -30.73 -1.57 5.34
CA SER A 199 -31.41 -1.86 6.59
C SER A 199 -32.67 -1.01 6.74
N SER A 200 -33.58 -1.41 7.64
CA SER A 200 -34.56 -0.46 8.18
C SER A 200 -33.86 0.44 9.21
N PRO A 201 -34.20 1.74 9.30
CA PRO A 201 -33.72 2.61 10.37
C PRO A 201 -33.97 2.06 11.78
N LEU A 202 -35.01 1.23 11.96
CA LEU A 202 -35.35 0.61 13.25
C LEU A 202 -34.44 -0.57 13.62
N THR A 203 -33.74 -1.17 12.65
CA THR A 203 -32.94 -2.40 12.84
C THR A 203 -31.44 -2.19 12.66
N VAL A 204 -31.02 -0.99 12.20
CA VAL A 204 -29.65 -0.74 11.74
C VAL A 204 -28.59 -1.06 12.80
N GLN A 205 -28.81 -0.71 14.08
CA GLN A 205 -27.82 -0.98 15.14
C GLN A 205 -27.56 -2.48 15.36
N GLY A 206 -28.62 -3.30 15.32
CA GLY A 206 -28.48 -4.76 15.43
C GLY A 206 -27.75 -5.35 14.23
N MET A 207 -28.03 -4.81 13.04
CA MET A 207 -27.38 -5.22 11.80
C MET A 207 -25.90 -4.80 11.74
N VAL A 208 -25.55 -3.62 12.24
CA VAL A 208 -24.15 -3.15 12.39
C VAL A 208 -23.36 -4.10 13.26
N ASN A 209 -23.89 -4.49 14.43
CA ASN A 209 -23.24 -5.48 15.29
C ASN A 209 -23.05 -6.80 14.53
N SER A 210 -24.10 -7.34 13.89
CA SER A 210 -24.01 -8.59 13.13
C SER A 210 -23.01 -8.54 11.96
N ILE A 211 -22.85 -7.40 11.28
CA ILE A 211 -21.88 -7.25 10.19
C ILE A 211 -20.45 -7.27 10.73
N PHE A 212 -20.16 -6.49 11.77
CA PHE A 212 -18.80 -6.29 12.30
C PHE A 212 -18.41 -7.25 13.44
N ASP A 213 -19.28 -8.17 13.86
CA ASP A 213 -18.93 -9.34 14.70
C ASP A 213 -18.51 -10.57 13.86
N LEU A 214 -18.68 -10.52 12.53
CA LEU A 214 -18.38 -11.61 11.58
C LEU A 214 -17.16 -11.31 10.68
N LEU A 215 -16.47 -10.19 10.89
CA LEU A 215 -15.34 -9.67 10.11
C LEU A 215 -14.08 -9.61 10.99
#